data_AF-A0A2E6W6P3-F1
#
_entry.id   AF-A0A2E6W6P3-F1
#
_cell.length_a   1.000
_cell.length_b   1.000
_cell.length_c   1.000
_cell.angle_alpha   90.00
_cell.angle_beta   90.00
_cell.angle_gamma   90.00
#
_symmetry.space_group_name_H-M   'P 1'
#
loop_
_entity.id
_entity.type
_entity.pdbx_description
1 polymer ?
#
loop_
_entity_poly.entity_id
_entity_poly.type
_entity_poly.pdbx_seq_one_letter_code
_entity_poly.pdbx_strand_id
1 'polypeptide(L)'
;MAGKPMTKEIVKVFDDLDDYLRFCKEFGWSYNEADLYRQDAPGYAEYLRFKAGTRIPKNWMRDAKFRLSQYQDNRPGGKFASGRRTQ
;
A
#
# COMPACT_ATOMS: atom_id res chain seq x y z
N MET A 1 0.24 -42.79 -1.36
CA MET A 1 0.70 -41.75 -2.30
C MET A 1 1.69 -40.85 -1.56
N ALA A 2 2.99 -41.15 -1.61
CA ALA A 2 3.99 -40.24 -1.05
C ALA A 2 4.08 -39.01 -1.97
N GLY A 3 3.60 -37.85 -1.49
CA GLY A 3 3.67 -36.59 -2.22
C GLY A 3 5.11 -36.25 -2.55
N LYS A 4 5.37 -35.82 -3.79
CA LYS A 4 6.71 -35.38 -4.21
C LYS A 4 7.21 -34.30 -3.26
N PRO A 5 8.45 -34.37 -2.77
CA PRO A 5 9.00 -33.34 -1.91
C PRO A 5 9.00 -32.02 -2.70
N MET A 6 8.45 -30.98 -2.07
CA MET A 6 8.45 -29.63 -2.63
C MET A 6 9.90 -29.24 -2.94
N THR A 7 10.15 -28.76 -4.15
CA THR A 7 11.50 -28.31 -4.52
C THR A 7 11.89 -27.11 -3.67
N LYS A 8 13.18 -26.95 -3.39
CA LYS A 8 13.70 -25.84 -2.55
C LYS A 8 13.30 -24.46 -3.10
N GLU A 9 13.09 -24.36 -4.40
CA GLU A 9 12.63 -23.15 -5.09
C GLU A 9 11.20 -22.81 -4.70
N ILE A 10 10.32 -23.81 -4.64
CA ILE A 10 8.92 -23.62 -4.25
C ILE A 10 8.81 -23.13 -2.81
N VAL A 11 9.60 -23.69 -1.89
CA VAL A 11 9.62 -23.27 -0.48
C VAL A 11 9.99 -21.79 -0.36
N LYS A 12 11.00 -21.33 -1.11
CA LYS A 12 11.41 -19.92 -1.12
C LYS A 12 10.30 -19.00 -1.62
N VAL A 13 9.58 -19.41 -2.67
CA VAL A 13 8.45 -18.62 -3.20
C VAL A 13 7.37 -18.46 -2.14
N PHE A 14 7.07 -19.50 -1.37
CA PHE A 14 6.11 -19.39 -0.26
C PHE A 14 6.59 -18.49 0.87
N ASP A 15 7.86 -18.56 1.25
CA ASP A 15 8.44 -17.65 2.24
C ASP A 15 8.35 -16.18 1.76
N ASP A 16 8.69 -15.91 0.50
CA ASP A 16 8.60 -14.57 -0.09
C ASP A 16 7.13 -14.07 -0.18
N LEU A 17 6.17 -14.96 -0.46
CA LEU A 17 4.74 -14.65 -0.45
C LEU A 17 4.26 -14.30 0.97
N ASP A 18 4.69 -15.04 1.99
CA ASP A 18 4.31 -14.79 3.37
C ASP A 18 4.86 -13.44 3.87
N ASP A 19 6.10 -13.09 3.50
CA ASP A 19 6.67 -11.77 3.80
C ASP A 19 5.93 -10.65 3.06
N TYR A 20 5.57 -10.86 1.79
CA TYR A 20 4.77 -9.88 1.03
C TYR A 20 3.36 -9.71 1.63
N LEU A 21 2.73 -10.80 2.09
CA LEU A 21 1.43 -10.77 2.75
C LEU A 21 1.48 -9.99 4.06
N ARG A 22 2.53 -10.16 4.86
CA ARG A 22 2.76 -9.38 6.10
C ARG A 22 2.90 -7.89 5.77
N PHE A 23 3.66 -7.55 4.73
CA PHE A 23 3.80 -6.18 4.26
C PHE A 23 2.46 -5.58 3.80
N CYS A 24 1.69 -6.30 2.99
CA CYS A 24 0.38 -5.86 2.51
C CYS A 24 -0.57 -5.57 3.69
N LYS A 25 -0.56 -6.40 4.73
CA LYS A 25 -1.36 -6.19 5.94
C LYS A 25 -0.92 -4.96 6.76
N GLU A 26 0.37 -4.71 6.88
CA GLU A 26 0.88 -3.60 7.71
C GLU A 26 0.74 -2.23 7.03
N PHE A 27 0.96 -2.20 5.71
CA PHE A 27 0.92 -0.95 4.94
C PHE A 27 -0.43 -0.70 4.28
N GLY A 28 -1.25 -1.73 4.11
CA GLY A 28 -2.58 -1.60 3.54
C GLY A 28 -2.64 -1.64 2.03
N TRP A 29 -1.90 -2.57 1.45
CA TRP A 29 -1.89 -2.82 0.01
C TRP A 29 -2.76 -4.04 -0.32
N SER A 30 -3.35 -4.04 -1.53
CA SER A 30 -4.05 -5.21 -2.05
C SER A 30 -3.04 -6.34 -2.26
N TYR A 31 -3.20 -7.42 -1.50
CA TYR A 31 -2.39 -8.62 -1.66
C TYR A 31 -2.87 -9.39 -2.90
N ASN A 32 -1.93 -9.71 -3.78
CA ASN A 32 -2.15 -10.53 -4.95
C ASN A 32 -0.86 -11.32 -5.20
N GLU A 33 -0.95 -12.64 -5.16
CA GLU A 33 0.18 -13.55 -5.33
C GLU A 33 0.80 -13.44 -6.73
N ALA A 34 -0.03 -13.12 -7.74
CA ALA A 34 0.41 -12.96 -9.12
C ALA A 34 1.27 -11.71 -9.35
N ASP A 35 1.26 -10.78 -8.39
CA ASP A 35 2.10 -9.58 -8.42
C ASP A 35 3.47 -9.81 -7.76
N LEU A 36 3.71 -10.97 -7.14
CA LEU A 36 5.04 -11.35 -6.67
C LEU A 36 5.99 -11.46 -7.87
N TYR A 37 7.09 -10.71 -7.82
CA TYR A 37 8.07 -10.51 -8.92
C TYR A 37 7.64 -9.56 -10.05
N ARG A 38 6.44 -8.97 -10.02
CA ARG A 38 6.08 -7.89 -10.97
C ARG A 38 6.50 -6.54 -10.43
N GLN A 39 7.57 -5.98 -10.99
CA GLN A 39 8.01 -4.60 -10.68
C GLN A 39 7.00 -3.52 -11.09
N ASP A 40 6.09 -3.86 -11.99
CA ASP A 40 5.03 -2.98 -12.49
C ASP A 40 3.85 -2.87 -11.51
N ALA A 41 3.74 -3.80 -10.56
CA ALA A 41 2.72 -3.73 -9.53
C ALA A 41 3.15 -2.72 -8.45
N PRO A 42 2.35 -1.68 -8.16
CA PRO A 42 2.72 -0.66 -7.19
C PRO A 42 2.94 -1.23 -5.78
N GLY A 43 2.22 -2.30 -5.42
CA GLY A 43 2.41 -2.99 -4.14
C GLY A 43 3.78 -3.67 -4.02
N TYR A 44 4.24 -4.36 -5.07
CA TYR A 44 5.54 -5.05 -5.08
C TYR A 44 6.71 -4.08 -5.24
N ALA A 45 6.55 -3.01 -6.03
CA ALA A 45 7.54 -1.93 -6.13
C ALA A 45 7.78 -1.27 -4.77
N GLU A 46 6.71 -0.99 -4.01
CA GLU A 46 6.85 -0.47 -2.65
C GLU A 46 7.45 -1.52 -1.70
N TYR A 47 7.07 -2.80 -1.80
CA TYR A 47 7.70 -3.87 -1.02
C TYR A 47 9.22 -3.97 -1.26
N LEU A 48 9.68 -3.85 -2.50
CA LEU A 48 11.12 -3.81 -2.82
C LEU A 48 11.80 -2.60 -2.15
N ARG A 49 11.15 -1.44 -2.16
CA ARG A 49 11.67 -0.23 -1.49
C ARG A 49 11.69 -0.40 0.03
N PHE A 50 10.74 -1.12 0.60
CA PHE A 50 10.70 -1.46 2.02
C PHE A 50 11.88 -2.35 2.38
N LYS A 51 12.11 -3.39 1.57
CA LYS A 51 13.25 -4.31 1.71
C LYS A 51 14.59 -3.60 1.52
N ALA A 52 14.63 -2.55 0.68
CA ALA A 52 15.79 -1.68 0.50
C ALA A 52 16.00 -0.67 1.65
N GLY A 53 15.15 -0.67 2.68
CA GLY A 53 15.28 0.21 3.86
C GLY A 53 14.71 1.62 3.67
N THR A 54 13.96 1.87 2.60
CA THR A 54 13.30 3.17 2.39
C THR A 54 12.05 3.26 3.26
N ARG A 55 11.87 4.40 3.94
CA ARG A 55 10.68 4.66 4.76
C ARG A 55 9.46 4.88 3.86
N ILE A 56 8.56 3.91 3.84
CA ILE A 56 7.31 3.98 3.06
C ILE A 56 6.17 4.48 3.96
N PRO A 57 5.39 5.47 3.50
CA PRO A 57 4.19 5.89 4.21
C PRO A 57 3.13 4.79 4.16
N LYS A 58 2.44 4.54 5.28
CA LYS A 58 1.34 3.55 5.32
C LYS A 58 0.21 3.99 4.38
N ASN A 59 -0.15 3.14 3.44
CA ASN A 59 -1.14 3.44 2.40
C ASN A 59 -2.54 3.69 2.98
N TRP A 60 -2.90 3.05 4.10
CA TRP A 60 -4.13 3.39 4.84
C TRP A 60 -4.22 4.86 5.28
N MET A 61 -3.09 5.48 5.66
CA MET A 61 -3.10 6.91 6.00
C MET A 61 -3.32 7.77 4.76
N ARG A 62 -2.87 7.31 3.58
CA ARG A 62 -3.10 8.00 2.31
C ARG A 62 -4.57 7.91 1.89
N ASP A 63 -5.20 6.74 1.99
CA ASP A 63 -6.64 6.59 1.72
C ASP A 63 -7.50 7.37 2.72
N ALA A 64 -7.18 7.30 4.02
CA ALA A 64 -7.88 8.08 5.05
C ALA A 64 -7.80 9.59 4.80
N LYS A 65 -6.62 10.09 4.40
CA LYS A 65 -6.42 11.50 4.05
C LYS A 65 -7.19 11.89 2.78
N PHE A 66 -7.28 11.00 1.80
CA PHE A 66 -8.06 11.24 0.59
C PHE A 66 -9.56 11.39 0.92
N ARG A 67 -10.13 10.49 1.73
CA ARG A 67 -11.53 10.58 2.16
C ARG A 67 -11.80 11.84 2.99
N LEU A 68 -10.89 12.23 3.88
CA LEU A 68 -11.04 13.47 4.66
C LEU A 68 -11.02 14.71 3.75
N SER A 69 -10.12 14.76 2.76
CA SER A 69 -10.06 15.86 1.79
C SER A 69 -11.34 15.98 0.96
N GLN A 70 -11.91 14.85 0.52
CA GLN A 70 -13.18 14.81 -0.22
C GLN A 70 -14.36 15.35 0.60
N TYR A 71 -14.37 15.12 1.92
CA TYR A 71 -15.40 15.65 2.81
C TYR A 71 -15.24 17.16 3.07
N GLN A 72 -13.99 17.65 3.08
CA GLN A 72 -13.70 19.06 3.27
C GLN A 72 -14.10 19.91 2.05
N ASP A 73 -13.96 19.37 0.85
CA ASP A 73 -14.33 20.03 -0.41
C ASP A 73 -15.86 20.06 -0.61
N ASN A 74 -16.58 19.01 -0.20
CA ASN A 74 -18.03 18.90 -0.31
C ASN A 74 -18.83 19.51 0.86
N ARG A 75 -18.21 20.25 1.80
CA ARG A 75 -18.94 20.96 2.85
C ARG A 75 -19.70 22.15 2.26
N PRO A 76 -21.04 22.25 2.42
CA PRO A 76 -21.75 23.48 2.12
C PRO A 76 -21.31 24.51 3.17
N GLY A 77 -20.45 25.45 2.76
CA GLY A 77 -19.86 26.49 3.62
C GLY A 77 -18.33 26.50 3.73
N GLY A 78 -17.62 25.68 2.96
CA GLY A 78 -16.16 25.56 2.99
C GLY A 78 -15.35 26.73 2.41
N LYS A 79 -15.72 28.00 2.66
CA LYS A 79 -14.85 29.18 2.44
C LYS A 79 -15.23 30.26 3.45
N PHE A 80 -14.68 30.21 4.66
CA PHE A 80 -14.53 31.46 5.41
C PHE A 80 -13.52 32.30 4.62
N ALA A 81 -14.03 33.18 3.76
CA ALA A 81 -13.24 34.26 3.20
C ALA A 81 -12.81 35.12 4.39
N SER A 82 -11.61 34.85 4.91
CA SER A 82 -10.96 35.73 5.86
C SER A 82 -10.84 37.09 5.17
N GLY A 83 -11.65 38.03 5.66
CA GLY A 83 -11.87 39.30 4.99
C GLY A 83 -10.56 40.02 4.67
N ARG A 84 -10.33 40.26 3.39
CA ARG A 84 -9.74 41.53 2.96
C ARG A 84 -10.87 42.36 2.39
N ARG A 85 -11.50 43.13 3.27
CA ARG A 85 -12.26 44.31 2.89
C ARG A 85 -11.22 45.31 2.38
N THR A 86 -11.01 45.32 1.06
CA THR A 86 -10.27 46.38 0.40
C THR A 86 -11.07 47.68 0.58
N GLN A 87 -10.40 48.72 1.05
CA GLN A 87 -10.96 50.08 1.14
C GLN A 87 -11.16 50.68 -0.25
#